data_AF-A0A3D1RIP8-F1
#
_entry.id   AF-A0A3D1RIP8-F1
#
_cell.length_a   1.000
_cell.length_b   1.000
_cell.length_c   1.000
_cell.angle_alpha   90.00
_cell.angle_beta   90.00
_cell.angle_gamma   90.00
#
_symmetry.space_group_name_H-M   'P 1'
#
loop_
_entity.id
_entity.type
_entity.pdbx_description
1 polymer ?
#
loop_
_entity_poly.entity_id
_entity_poly.type
_entity_poly.pdbx_seq_one_letter_code
_entity_poly.pdbx_strand_id
1 'polypeptide(L)'
;MAECGRAMIKTSWKKANEDDEKDDYSSITPTGFKQQKYNTNTIPGGYLYHRCHIIAWKLGGIDVDKRNIMTGTQSFNINGMKQFEDQVYNYLKENQTNHVLYRVTPYFEGENKLANGVNIEAYSIEDNGKLQFNVYVYNVQNGIIINYATGESKLEK
;
A
#
# COMPACT_ATOMS: atom_id res chain seq x y z
N MET A 1 19.84 -3.72 -2.37
CA MET A 1 18.63 -4.15 -3.11
C MET A 1 17.84 -2.89 -3.39
N ALA A 2 17.30 -2.71 -4.61
CA ALA A 2 16.54 -1.51 -4.92
C ALA A 2 15.25 -1.49 -4.09
N GLU A 3 15.08 -0.44 -3.28
CA GLU A 3 13.91 -0.21 -2.45
C GLU A 3 12.69 0.13 -3.33
N CYS A 4 11.50 -0.15 -2.79
CA CYS A 4 10.26 0.35 -3.35
C CYS A 4 10.30 1.89 -3.35
N GLY A 5 10.30 2.50 -4.53
CA GLY A 5 10.38 3.95 -4.69
C GLY A 5 9.01 4.61 -4.78
N ARG A 6 9.00 5.93 -4.94
CA ARG A 6 7.79 6.69 -5.27
C ARG A 6 7.16 6.17 -6.56
N ALA A 7 5.87 5.86 -6.53
CA ALA A 7 5.09 5.50 -7.72
C ALA A 7 3.95 6.50 -7.95
N MET A 8 3.60 6.70 -9.22
CA MET A 8 2.49 7.55 -9.62
C MET A 8 1.76 6.90 -10.80
N ILE A 9 0.45 7.03 -10.82
CA ILE A 9 -0.42 6.57 -11.89
C ILE A 9 -1.46 7.65 -12.20
N LYS A 10 -1.78 7.80 -13.49
CA LYS A 10 -3.06 8.37 -13.91
C LYS A 10 -4.01 7.20 -14.13
N THR A 11 -5.04 7.09 -13.31
CA THR A 11 -6.04 6.02 -13.38
C THR A 11 -7.38 6.54 -13.86
N SER A 12 -8.22 5.63 -14.37
CA SER A 12 -9.56 5.89 -14.91
C SER A 12 -10.45 4.68 -14.65
N TRP A 13 -11.77 4.83 -14.85
CA TRP A 13 -12.69 3.71 -14.71
C TRP A 13 -12.33 2.53 -15.62
N LYS A 14 -11.97 2.82 -16.88
CA LYS A 14 -11.50 1.78 -17.80
C LYS A 14 -10.27 1.07 -17.23
N LYS A 15 -9.24 1.81 -16.81
CA LYS A 15 -7.97 1.24 -16.36
C LYS A 15 -8.12 0.40 -15.08
N ALA A 16 -8.95 0.85 -14.14
CA ALA A 16 -9.24 0.12 -12.91
C ALA A 16 -9.99 -1.22 -13.14
N ASN A 17 -10.53 -1.44 -14.34
CA ASN A 17 -11.27 -2.64 -14.73
C ASN A 17 -10.73 -3.23 -16.06
N GLU A 18 -9.46 -2.99 -16.39
CA GLU A 18 -8.84 -3.49 -17.63
C GLU A 18 -8.19 -4.88 -17.47
N ASP A 19 -7.82 -5.24 -16.22
CA ASP A 19 -7.23 -6.54 -15.87
C ASP A 19 -8.15 -7.33 -14.92
N ASP A 20 -8.48 -8.57 -15.30
CA ASP A 20 -9.30 -9.49 -14.50
C ASP A 20 -8.48 -10.63 -13.85
N GLU A 21 -7.22 -10.81 -14.25
CA GLU A 21 -6.34 -11.86 -13.72
C GLU A 21 -5.33 -11.29 -12.73
N LYS A 22 -5.25 -11.90 -11.55
CA LYS A 22 -4.20 -11.64 -10.56
C LYS A 22 -3.07 -12.63 -10.77
N ASP A 23 -1.87 -12.09 -10.86
CA ASP A 23 -0.66 -12.88 -11.03
C ASP A 23 -0.07 -13.31 -9.66
N ASP A 24 0.79 -14.33 -9.67
CA ASP A 24 1.49 -14.76 -8.45
C ASP A 24 2.74 -13.90 -8.17
N TYR A 25 2.61 -12.97 -7.23
CA TYR A 25 3.71 -12.13 -6.72
C TYR A 25 4.36 -12.69 -5.43
N SER A 26 4.06 -13.92 -5.02
CA SER A 26 4.60 -14.52 -3.78
C SER A 26 6.13 -14.66 -3.78
N SER A 27 6.74 -14.77 -4.97
CA SER A 27 8.19 -14.85 -5.17
C SER A 27 8.92 -13.55 -4.82
N ILE A 28 8.24 -12.40 -4.82
CA ILE A 28 8.83 -11.11 -4.48
C ILE A 28 9.06 -11.04 -2.97
N THR A 29 10.31 -10.83 -2.56
CA THR A 29 10.65 -10.60 -1.14
C THR A 29 11.13 -9.16 -0.97
N PRO A 30 10.27 -8.24 -0.48
CA PRO A 30 10.65 -6.85 -0.26
C PRO A 30 11.66 -6.70 0.88
N THR A 31 12.30 -5.53 0.96
CA THR A 31 13.27 -5.23 2.02
C THR A 31 12.63 -5.35 3.40
N GLY A 32 13.38 -5.91 4.36
CA GLY A 32 12.91 -6.05 5.74
C GLY A 32 11.79 -7.06 5.95
N PHE A 33 11.41 -7.84 4.94
CA PHE A 33 10.38 -8.87 5.06
C PHE A 33 10.87 -10.02 5.97
N LYS A 34 10.52 -9.96 7.26
CA LYS A 34 10.80 -10.99 8.26
C LYS A 34 9.49 -11.50 8.86
N GLN A 35 8.90 -12.49 8.19
CA GLN A 35 7.58 -12.97 8.59
C GLN A 35 7.59 -13.58 9.98
N GLN A 36 6.59 -13.21 10.79
CA GLN A 36 6.40 -13.74 12.14
C GLN A 36 4.92 -14.03 12.37
N LYS A 37 4.66 -15.15 13.05
CA LYS A 37 3.31 -15.57 13.40
C LYS A 37 2.97 -15.14 14.82
N TYR A 38 1.81 -14.51 14.98
CA TYR A 38 1.25 -14.04 16.24
C TYR A 38 -0.10 -14.70 16.53
N ASN A 39 -0.60 -14.53 17.75
CA ASN A 39 -1.95 -14.98 18.11
C ASN A 39 -2.99 -14.24 17.25
N THR A 40 -4.04 -14.95 16.84
CA THR A 40 -5.11 -14.41 15.99
C THR A 40 -5.94 -13.32 16.67
N ASN A 41 -5.91 -13.25 18.00
CA ASN A 41 -6.52 -12.17 18.77
C ASN A 41 -5.74 -10.84 18.65
N THR A 42 -4.44 -10.90 18.32
CA THR A 42 -3.59 -9.72 18.11
C THR A 42 -3.52 -9.34 16.64
N ILE A 43 -3.35 -10.34 15.77
CA ILE A 43 -3.29 -10.15 14.32
C ILE A 43 -4.25 -11.13 13.67
N PRO A 44 -5.37 -10.67 13.07
CA PRO A 44 -6.27 -11.53 12.31
C PRO A 44 -5.51 -12.40 11.29
N GLY A 45 -5.72 -13.71 11.28
CA GLY A 45 -4.97 -14.65 10.42
C GLY A 45 -3.52 -14.92 10.84
N GLY A 46 -3.01 -14.23 11.86
CA GLY A 46 -1.76 -14.52 12.56
C GLY A 46 -0.48 -14.05 11.88
N TYR A 47 -0.52 -13.52 10.66
CA TYR A 47 0.68 -13.10 9.93
C TYR A 47 0.84 -11.58 9.94
N LEU A 48 1.97 -11.08 10.46
CA LEU A 48 2.21 -9.65 10.59
C LEU A 48 2.41 -8.95 9.25
N TYR A 49 3.38 -9.41 8.45
CA TYR A 49 3.78 -8.70 7.24
C TYR A 49 3.10 -9.26 6.00
N HIS A 50 2.66 -8.33 5.17
CA HIS A 50 2.09 -8.55 3.86
C HIS A 50 2.99 -7.92 2.80
N ARG A 51 2.94 -8.48 1.59
CA ARG A 51 3.49 -7.85 0.39
C ARG A 51 2.46 -6.82 -0.07
N CYS A 52 2.68 -5.58 0.29
CA CYS A 52 1.70 -4.51 0.07
C CYS A 52 2.03 -3.79 -1.22
N HIS A 53 1.07 -3.70 -2.13
CA HIS A 53 1.18 -2.84 -3.30
C HIS A 53 1.13 -1.38 -2.86
N ILE A 54 2.05 -0.55 -3.34
CA ILE A 54 1.96 0.90 -3.11
C ILE A 54 0.94 1.55 -4.04
N ILE A 55 0.81 1.05 -5.27
CA ILE A 55 -0.31 1.34 -6.16
C ILE A 55 -1.12 0.06 -6.29
N ALA A 56 -2.33 0.06 -5.73
CA ALA A 56 -3.20 -1.10 -5.75
C ALA A 56 -3.49 -1.57 -7.17
N TRP A 57 -3.49 -2.90 -7.35
CA TRP A 57 -3.90 -3.53 -8.58
C TRP A 57 -5.29 -3.06 -9.05
N LYS A 58 -6.25 -2.90 -8.13
CA LYS A 58 -7.61 -2.40 -8.43
C LYS A 58 -7.67 -0.97 -8.98
N LEU A 59 -6.57 -0.22 -8.93
CA LEU A 59 -6.44 1.12 -9.52
C LEU A 59 -5.60 1.11 -10.80
N GLY A 60 -5.28 -0.07 -11.34
CA GLY A 60 -4.39 -0.27 -12.49
C GLY A 60 -2.91 -0.25 -12.15
N GLY A 61 -2.54 -0.55 -10.90
CA GLY A 61 -1.16 -0.80 -10.49
C GLY A 61 -0.64 -2.13 -11.03
N ILE A 62 0.66 -2.20 -11.31
CA ILE A 62 1.30 -3.42 -11.81
C ILE A 62 1.34 -4.47 -10.69
N ASP A 63 0.82 -5.66 -10.94
CA ASP A 63 0.69 -6.70 -9.90
C ASP A 63 2.06 -7.27 -9.50
N VAL A 64 2.84 -7.76 -10.48
CA VAL A 64 4.16 -8.37 -10.26
C VAL A 64 5.29 -7.41 -10.59
N ASP A 65 5.55 -6.45 -9.70
CA ASP A 65 6.73 -5.59 -9.79
C ASP A 65 7.31 -5.30 -8.41
N LYS A 66 8.58 -5.68 -8.21
CA LYS A 66 9.33 -5.39 -6.98
C LYS A 66 9.40 -3.90 -6.62
N ARG A 67 9.21 -3.00 -7.59
CA ARG A 67 9.14 -1.55 -7.39
C ARG A 67 7.78 -1.09 -6.85
N ASN A 68 6.74 -1.92 -7.00
CA ASN A 68 5.39 -1.65 -6.51
C ASN A 68 5.07 -2.40 -5.21
N ILE A 69 5.95 -3.27 -4.71
CA ILE A 69 5.71 -4.08 -3.52
C ILE A 69 6.63 -3.65 -2.37
N MET A 70 6.06 -3.38 -1.20
CA MET A 70 6.79 -3.11 0.04
C MET A 70 6.36 -4.04 1.18
N THR A 71 7.23 -4.17 2.19
CA THR A 71 6.88 -4.81 3.47
C THR A 71 5.96 -3.87 4.25
N GLY A 72 4.70 -4.26 4.42
CA GLY A 72 3.74 -3.54 5.24
C GLY A 72 3.07 -4.47 6.25
N THR A 73 2.61 -3.93 7.37
CA THR A 73 1.79 -4.70 8.32
C THR A 73 0.42 -5.00 7.72
N GLN A 74 -0.27 -6.00 8.28
CA GLN A 74 -1.66 -6.28 7.92
C GLN A 74 -2.56 -5.06 8.15
N SER A 75 -2.43 -4.38 9.30
CA SER A 75 -3.23 -3.17 9.59
C SER A 75 -2.92 -2.03 8.63
N PHE A 76 -1.66 -1.82 8.27
CA PHE A 76 -1.26 -0.85 7.24
C PHE A 76 -1.96 -1.14 5.91
N ASN A 77 -1.95 -2.40 5.46
CA ASN A 77 -2.55 -2.80 4.20
C ASN A 77 -4.07 -2.66 4.19
N ILE A 78 -4.74 -3.19 5.23
CA ILE A 78 -6.20 -3.34 5.25
C ILE A 78 -6.89 -2.10 5.81
N ASN A 79 -6.41 -1.56 6.93
CA ASN A 79 -7.05 -0.44 7.61
C ASN A 79 -6.44 0.90 7.15
N GLY A 80 -5.17 0.91 6.76
CA GLY A 80 -4.45 2.11 6.34
C GLY A 80 -4.70 2.47 4.87
N MET A 81 -4.18 1.66 3.95
CA MET A 81 -4.19 1.94 2.50
C MET A 81 -5.58 1.79 1.88
N LYS A 82 -6.25 0.66 2.15
CA LYS A 82 -7.47 0.24 1.45
C LYS A 82 -8.56 1.31 1.41
N GLN A 83 -8.75 2.05 2.51
CA GLN A 83 -9.78 3.09 2.60
C GLN A 83 -9.59 4.19 1.55
N PHE A 84 -8.36 4.62 1.29
CA PHE A 84 -8.05 5.70 0.34
C PHE A 84 -8.13 5.20 -1.08
N GLU A 85 -7.68 3.97 -1.31
CA GLU A 85 -7.82 3.33 -2.61
C GLU A 85 -9.30 3.08 -2.96
N ASP A 86 -10.14 2.71 -1.97
CA ASP A 86 -11.58 2.55 -2.17
C ASP A 86 -12.26 3.89 -2.48
N GLN A 87 -11.83 5.00 -1.86
CA GLN A 87 -12.32 6.34 -2.20
C GLN A 87 -12.05 6.69 -3.66
N VAL A 88 -10.83 6.43 -4.15
CA VAL A 88 -10.48 6.65 -5.57
C VAL A 88 -11.30 5.75 -6.49
N TYR A 89 -11.41 4.46 -6.16
CA TYR A 89 -12.18 3.51 -6.95
C TYR A 89 -13.67 3.89 -7.05
N ASN A 90 -14.29 4.24 -5.92
CA ASN A 90 -15.69 4.66 -5.87
C ASN A 90 -15.92 5.97 -6.64
N TYR A 91 -15.00 6.93 -6.53
CA TYR A 91 -15.07 8.15 -7.33
C TYR A 91 -15.05 7.85 -8.84
N LEU A 92 -14.14 6.98 -9.30
CA LEU A 92 -14.06 6.58 -10.72
C LEU A 92 -15.32 5.84 -11.17
N LYS A 93 -15.91 5.03 -10.28
CA LYS A 93 -17.18 4.32 -10.54
C LYS A 93 -18.33 5.28 -10.81
N GLU A 94 -18.42 6.34 -10.03
CA GLU A 94 -19.45 7.38 -10.17
C GLU A 94 -19.16 8.37 -11.32
N ASN A 95 -17.89 8.50 -11.73
CA ASN A 95 -17.43 9.46 -12.73
C ASN A 95 -16.59 8.75 -13.80
N GLN A 96 -17.22 7.89 -14.61
CA GLN A 96 -16.51 6.95 -15.49
C GLN A 96 -15.64 7.60 -16.58
N THR A 97 -15.90 8.86 -16.91
CA THR A 97 -15.10 9.65 -17.87
C THR A 97 -13.92 10.38 -17.23
N ASN A 98 -13.87 10.45 -15.90
CA ASN A 98 -12.87 11.22 -15.17
C ASN A 98 -11.62 10.38 -14.89
N HIS A 99 -10.54 11.10 -14.60
CA HIS A 99 -9.24 10.57 -14.25
C HIS A 99 -8.82 11.05 -12.87
N VAL A 100 -8.03 10.22 -12.20
CA VAL A 100 -7.38 10.58 -10.93
C VAL A 100 -5.88 10.41 -11.09
N LEU A 101 -5.13 11.46 -10.73
CA LEU A 101 -3.70 11.36 -10.47
C LEU A 101 -3.54 10.80 -9.06
N TYR A 102 -2.90 9.64 -8.95
CA TYR A 102 -2.68 8.96 -7.68
C TYR A 102 -1.18 8.71 -7.50
N ARG A 103 -0.62 9.12 -6.36
CA ARG A 103 0.80 9.01 -6.05
C ARG A 103 1.00 8.43 -4.66
N VAL A 104 1.92 7.48 -4.54
CA VAL A 104 2.31 6.90 -3.26
C VAL A 104 3.82 7.01 -3.10
N THR A 105 4.24 7.59 -1.98
CA THR A 105 5.63 7.84 -1.64
C THR A 105 5.95 7.15 -0.31
N PRO A 106 6.64 6.01 -0.33
CA PRO A 106 7.15 5.40 0.89
C PRO A 106 8.15 6.32 1.60
N TYR A 107 8.10 6.34 2.93
CA TYR A 107 9.04 7.10 3.76
C TYR A 107 9.92 6.15 4.57
N PHE A 108 11.20 6.09 4.21
CA PHE A 108 12.23 5.37 4.96
C PHE A 108 13.04 6.36 5.79
N GLU A 109 13.19 6.08 7.08
CA GLU A 109 14.06 6.86 7.96
C GLU A 109 15.49 6.31 7.91
N GLY A 110 16.43 7.11 7.42
CA GLY A 110 17.83 6.71 7.27
C GLY A 110 17.98 5.44 6.41
N GLU A 111 18.72 4.46 6.94
CA GLU A 111 18.97 3.16 6.28
C GLU A 111 17.96 2.07 6.71
N ASN A 112 16.76 2.47 7.16
CA ASN A 112 15.75 1.51 7.57
C ASN A 112 15.32 0.61 6.41
N LYS A 113 15.14 -0.69 6.69
CA LYS A 113 14.71 -1.66 5.67
C LYS A 113 13.20 -1.64 5.43
N LEU A 114 12.43 -1.10 6.38
CA LEU A 114 10.98 -0.89 6.27
C LEU A 114 10.70 0.61 6.26
N ALA A 115 9.73 1.00 5.45
CA ALA A 115 9.20 2.35 5.51
C ALA A 115 8.38 2.51 6.79
N ASN A 116 8.49 3.67 7.45
CA ASN A 116 7.68 4.04 8.61
C ASN A 116 6.20 4.22 8.21
N GLY A 117 5.94 4.41 6.92
CA GLY A 117 4.63 4.64 6.34
C GLY A 117 4.74 5.08 4.89
N VAL A 118 3.62 5.51 4.33
CA VAL A 118 3.57 6.08 2.99
C VAL A 118 2.75 7.36 2.98
N ASN A 119 3.14 8.31 2.14
CA ASN A 119 2.31 9.45 1.79
C ASN A 119 1.49 9.09 0.55
N ILE A 120 0.16 9.25 0.62
CA ILE A 120 -0.77 9.00 -0.48
C ILE A 120 -1.39 10.31 -0.90
N GLU A 121 -1.34 10.59 -2.19
CA GLU A 121 -1.93 11.78 -2.80
C GLU A 121 -2.88 11.37 -3.92
N ALA A 122 -4.06 11.98 -3.95
CA ALA A 122 -5.02 11.82 -5.03
C ALA A 122 -5.56 13.18 -5.47
N TYR A 123 -5.78 13.35 -6.77
CA TYR A 123 -6.40 14.53 -7.34
C TYR A 123 -7.19 14.17 -8.60
N SER A 124 -8.48 14.46 -8.63
CA SER A 124 -9.33 14.31 -9.81
C SER A 124 -9.15 15.47 -10.81
N ILE A 125 -8.99 15.15 -12.08
CA ILE A 125 -8.53 16.12 -13.09
C ILE A 125 -9.68 16.97 -13.63
N GLU A 126 -10.73 16.34 -14.14
CA GLU A 126 -11.79 17.00 -14.94
C GLU A 126 -12.72 17.89 -14.13
N ASP A 127 -12.82 17.66 -12.82
CA ASP A 127 -13.68 18.42 -11.91
C ASP A 127 -12.89 19.24 -10.88
N ASN A 128 -11.62 19.54 -11.20
CA ASN A 128 -10.74 20.39 -10.40
C ASN A 128 -10.58 19.93 -8.95
N GLY A 129 -10.33 18.64 -8.73
CA GLY A 129 -10.00 18.11 -7.41
C GLY A 129 -11.21 17.91 -6.50
N LYS A 130 -12.41 17.65 -7.04
CA LYS A 130 -13.57 17.26 -6.22
C LYS A 130 -13.24 16.05 -5.33
N LEU A 131 -12.46 15.09 -5.86
CA LEU A 131 -11.70 14.14 -5.06
C LEU A 131 -10.27 14.64 -4.94
N GLN A 132 -9.89 15.08 -3.74
CA GLN A 132 -8.50 15.39 -3.43
C GLN A 132 -8.14 15.04 -1.99
N PHE A 133 -6.95 14.49 -1.80
CA PHE A 133 -6.39 14.29 -0.47
C PHE A 133 -4.87 14.14 -0.54
N ASN A 134 -4.24 14.41 0.61
CA ASN A 134 -2.83 14.15 0.88
C ASN A 134 -2.73 13.63 2.32
N VAL A 135 -2.44 12.34 2.48
CA VAL A 135 -2.52 11.65 3.77
C VAL A 135 -1.27 10.81 4.02
N TYR A 136 -0.85 10.74 5.27
CA TYR A 136 0.21 9.84 5.70
C TYR A 136 -0.39 8.60 6.38
N VAL A 137 -0.03 7.42 5.87
CA VAL A 137 -0.47 6.13 6.40
C VAL A 137 0.69 5.42 7.08
N TYR A 138 0.59 5.25 8.40
CA TYR A 138 1.63 4.63 9.21
C TYR A 138 1.72 3.11 9.01
N ASN A 139 2.94 2.59 8.85
CA ASN A 139 3.22 1.17 8.74
C ASN A 139 3.31 0.50 10.12
N VAL A 140 2.19 0.49 10.85
CA VAL A 140 2.11 0.04 12.25
C VAL A 140 1.12 -1.10 12.42
N GLN A 141 1.25 -1.86 13.51
CA GLN A 141 0.29 -2.88 13.91
C GLN A 141 0.04 -2.73 15.42
N ASN A 142 -1.21 -2.61 15.83
CA ASN A 142 -1.56 -2.48 17.23
C ASN A 142 -1.07 -3.72 18.03
N GLY A 143 -0.47 -3.49 19.19
CA GLY A 143 0.11 -4.52 20.05
C GLY A 143 1.43 -5.12 19.55
N ILE A 144 2.07 -4.53 18.53
CA ILE A 144 3.34 -4.98 17.97
C ILE A 144 4.34 -3.83 17.88
N ILE A 145 5.52 -4.06 18.45
CA ILE A 145 6.69 -3.18 18.28
C ILE A 145 7.51 -3.69 17.11
N ILE A 146 7.79 -2.81 16.15
CA ILE A 146 8.55 -3.10 14.93
C ILE A 146 9.92 -2.43 14.99
N ASN A 147 10.97 -3.19 14.66
CA ASN A 147 12.29 -2.66 14.39
C ASN A 147 12.40 -2.36 12.89
N TYR A 148 12.17 -1.11 12.48
CA TYR A 148 12.18 -0.70 11.07
C TYR A 148 13.55 -0.86 10.39
N ALA A 149 14.65 -0.85 11.16
CA ALA A 149 15.99 -1.07 10.63
C ALA A 149 16.21 -2.51 10.15
N THR A 150 15.60 -3.49 10.82
CA THR A 150 15.87 -4.91 10.57
C THR A 150 14.67 -5.71 10.05
N GLY A 151 13.45 -5.22 10.29
CA GLY A 151 12.18 -5.92 10.09
C GLY A 151 11.75 -6.84 11.23
N GLU A 152 12.55 -6.94 12.29
CA GLU A 152 12.15 -7.74 13.45
C GLU A 152 10.96 -7.14 14.18
N SER A 153 10.18 -7.99 14.85
CA SER A 153 8.99 -7.57 15.55
C SER A 153 8.83 -8.32 16.87
N LYS A 154 8.12 -7.72 17.82
CA LYS A 154 7.76 -8.36 19.09
C LYS A 154 6.42 -7.83 19.59
N LEU A 155 5.78 -8.59 20.47
CA LEU A 155 4.60 -8.10 21.19
C LEU A 155 4.96 -6.86 22.01
N GLU A 156 4.07 -5.88 21.97
CA GLU A 156 4.04 -4.79 22.93
C GLU A 156 3.70 -5.39 24.31
N LYS A 157 4.44 -4.98 25.35
CA LYS A 157 4.28 -5.49 26.71
C LYS A 157 3.34 -4.60 27.50
#